data_AF-A0A3Q9FWT4-F1
#
_entry.id   AF-A0A3Q9FWT4-F1
#
_cell.length_a   1.000
_cell.length_b   1.000
_cell.length_c   1.000
_cell.angle_alpha   90.00
_cell.angle_beta   90.00
_cell.angle_gamma   90.00
#
_symmetry.space_group_name_H-M   'P 1'
#
loop_
_entity.id
_entity.type
_entity.pdbx_description
1 polymer ?
#
loop_
_entity_poly.entity_id
_entity_poly.type
_entity_poly.pdbx_seq_one_letter_code
_entity_poly.pdbx_strand_id
1 'polypeptide(L)'
;MQTRYPALADDERITLSSPHWSIRAAKAGPGRHAIALYHRDEFVDVLVQTPIDQGMIRDAWHGTGPDGEPWTMAWGRLPAGAGTVDVEFTGRGRTSHRTEPSVLAEVFWFAEAPGRFHRVSAWSGELRDVVRPG
;
A
#
# COMPACT_ATOMS: atom_id res chain seq x y z
N MET A 1 30.75 -3.19 -2.11
CA MET A 1 30.18 -1.94 -1.59
C MET A 1 28.71 -2.22 -1.28
N GLN A 2 28.43 -2.57 -0.03
CA GLN A 2 27.12 -3.03 0.41
C GLN A 2 26.45 -1.84 1.09
N THR A 3 25.44 -1.25 0.45
CA THR A 3 24.70 -0.11 1.02
C THR A 3 23.95 -0.60 2.24
N ARG A 4 24.53 -0.40 3.43
CA ARG A 4 23.83 -0.56 4.70
C ARG A 4 22.82 0.58 4.79
N TYR A 5 21.55 0.26 4.53
CA TYR A 5 20.46 1.13 4.92
C TYR A 5 20.56 1.40 6.43
N PRO A 6 20.39 2.65 6.90
CA PRO A 6 20.43 2.95 8.31
C PRO A 6 19.40 2.09 9.04
N ALA A 7 19.80 1.47 10.16
CA ALA A 7 18.88 0.73 11.00
C ALA A 7 17.77 1.67 11.47
N LEU A 8 16.54 1.41 11.03
CA LEU A 8 15.36 2.22 11.31
C LEU A 8 14.81 1.79 12.67
N ALA A 9 15.10 2.56 13.71
CA ALA A 9 14.54 2.34 15.03
C ALA A 9 13.12 2.91 15.12
N ASP A 10 12.16 2.07 14.72
CA ASP A 10 10.82 1.78 15.29
C ASP A 10 10.10 1.02 14.17
N ASP A 11 10.51 -0.25 13.99
CA ASP A 11 10.08 -1.15 12.90
C ASP A 11 8.68 -1.68 13.19
N GLU A 12 7.65 -0.88 12.91
CA GLU A 12 6.30 -1.44 12.78
C GLU A 12 6.28 -2.31 11.51
N ARG A 13 6.35 -3.63 11.71
CA ARG A 13 6.18 -4.62 10.65
C ARG A 13 4.73 -5.04 10.61
N ILE A 14 4.12 -4.87 9.44
CA ILE A 14 2.75 -5.32 9.21
C ILE A 14 2.79 -6.53 8.29
N THR A 15 2.13 -7.58 8.76
CA THR A 15 1.86 -8.79 8.03
C THR A 15 0.56 -8.62 7.26
N LEU A 16 0.64 -8.84 5.94
CA LEU A 16 -0.52 -8.89 5.06
C LEU A 16 -1.14 -10.28 5.12
N SER A 17 -2.35 -10.43 4.58
CA SER A 17 -2.94 -11.76 4.40
C SER A 17 -2.02 -12.64 3.56
N SER A 18 -1.36 -12.11 2.53
CA SER A 18 -0.32 -12.89 1.84
C SER A 18 0.94 -13.09 2.72
N PRO A 19 1.35 -14.34 3.00
CA PRO A 19 2.50 -14.63 3.87
C PRO A 19 3.85 -14.23 3.24
N HIS A 20 3.84 -13.90 1.95
CA HIS A 20 5.04 -13.51 1.21
C HIS A 20 5.29 -12.01 1.20
N TRP A 21 4.36 -11.21 1.70
CA TRP A 21 4.49 -9.76 1.70
C TRP A 21 4.71 -9.22 3.11
N SER A 22 5.48 -8.15 3.20
CA SER A 22 5.60 -7.40 4.43
C SER A 22 5.83 -5.92 4.16
N ILE A 23 5.26 -5.10 5.05
CA ILE A 23 5.47 -3.66 5.04
C ILE A 23 6.24 -3.30 6.32
N ARG A 24 7.23 -2.43 6.18
CA ARG A 24 7.98 -1.87 7.32
C ARG A 24 7.81 -0.36 7.33
N ALA A 25 7.32 0.19 8.42
CA ALA A 25 7.27 1.63 8.62
C ALA A 25 8.53 2.12 9.35
N ALA A 26 8.95 3.34 9.04
CA ALA A 26 10.16 3.92 9.58
C ALA A 26 10.17 5.44 9.55
N LYS A 27 11.09 6.05 10.31
CA LYS A 27 11.41 7.48 10.20
C LYS A 27 12.46 7.69 9.11
N ALA A 28 12.13 8.53 8.12
CA ALA A 28 13.01 8.96 7.03
C ALA A 28 13.76 10.28 7.32
N GLY A 29 13.59 10.82 8.53
CA GLY A 29 14.22 12.04 9.02
C GLY A 29 13.32 12.77 10.02
N PRO A 30 13.72 13.99 10.47
CA PRO A 30 12.89 14.79 11.36
C PRO A 30 11.49 15.01 10.78
N GLY A 31 10.46 14.48 11.45
CA GLY A 31 9.06 14.62 11.07
C GLY A 31 8.66 13.97 9.74
N ARG A 32 9.47 13.08 9.18
CA ARG A 32 9.17 12.39 7.91
C ARG A 32 9.09 10.89 8.11
N HIS A 33 7.99 10.30 7.69
CA HIS A 33 7.79 8.86 7.69
C HIS A 33 8.16 8.25 6.33
N ALA A 34 8.46 6.96 6.33
CA ALA A 34 8.54 6.15 5.13
C ALA A 34 7.98 4.75 5.40
N ILE A 35 7.49 4.11 4.34
CA ILE A 35 7.22 2.68 4.32
C ILE A 35 8.04 2.02 3.22
N ALA A 36 8.52 0.81 3.50
CA ALA A 36 9.17 -0.06 2.53
C ALA A 36 8.37 -1.36 2.40
N LEU A 37 8.12 -1.76 1.15
CA LEU A 37 7.38 -2.96 0.80
C LEU A 37 8.35 -4.04 0.33
N TYR A 38 8.13 -5.25 0.82
CA TYR A 38 8.94 -6.41 0.48
C TYR A 38 8.06 -7.58 0.05
N HIS A 39 8.52 -8.31 -0.96
CA HIS A 39 7.97 -9.61 -1.37
C HIS A 39 9.06 -10.67 -1.25
N ARG A 40 8.84 -11.71 -0.44
CA ARG A 40 9.83 -12.77 -0.14
C ARG A 40 11.19 -12.20 0.26
N ASP A 41 11.15 -11.17 1.11
CA ASP A 41 12.31 -10.38 1.57
C ASP A 41 13.05 -9.58 0.49
N GLU A 42 12.58 -9.59 -0.76
CA GLU A 42 13.07 -8.71 -1.82
C GLU A 42 12.37 -7.36 -1.76
N PHE A 43 13.14 -6.29 -1.94
CA PHE A 43 12.62 -4.92 -1.97
C PHE A 43 11.76 -4.69 -3.23
N VAL A 44 10.55 -4.17 -3.04
CA VAL A 44 9.61 -3.89 -4.14
C VAL A 44 9.42 -2.39 -4.35
N ASP A 45 9.03 -1.66 -3.30
CA ASP A 45 8.75 -0.22 -3.39
C ASP A 45 9.05 0.50 -2.07
N VAL A 46 9.22 1.81 -2.15
CA VAL A 46 9.37 2.70 -0.99
C VAL A 46 8.55 3.96 -1.19
N LEU A 47 7.79 4.32 -0.15
CA LEU A 47 7.09 5.59 -0.07
C LEU A 47 7.70 6.38 1.05
N VAL A 48 8.21 7.57 0.71
CA VAL A 48 8.67 8.55 1.68
C VAL A 48 7.63 9.66 1.75
N GLN A 49 7.36 10.19 2.94
CA GLN A 49 6.52 11.36 3.11
C GLN A 49 7.20 12.56 2.46
N THR A 50 6.53 13.16 1.49
CA THR A 50 7.00 14.34 0.76
C THR A 50 5.91 15.40 0.74
N PRO A 51 6.27 16.69 0.69
CA PRO A 51 5.30 17.79 0.56
C PRO A 51 4.64 17.84 -0.82
N ILE A 52 5.18 17.13 -1.82
CA ILE A 52 4.60 17.03 -3.16
C ILE A 52 3.57 15.91 -3.15
N ASP A 53 2.33 16.27 -3.52
CA ASP A 53 1.26 15.32 -3.76
C ASP A 53 1.58 14.45 -4.99
N GLN A 54 1.53 13.13 -4.83
CA GLN A 54 1.85 12.17 -5.89
C GLN A 54 0.66 11.25 -6.22
N GLY A 55 -0.57 11.68 -5.91
CA GLY A 55 -1.76 10.86 -6.05
C GLY A 55 -1.96 9.96 -4.83
N MET A 56 -3.21 9.53 -4.63
CA MET A 56 -3.56 8.68 -3.49
C MET A 56 -3.07 7.26 -3.67
N ILE A 57 -3.02 6.75 -4.90
CA ILE A 57 -2.55 5.40 -5.19
C ILE A 57 -1.16 5.49 -5.79
N ARG A 58 -0.19 4.90 -5.10
CA ARG A 58 1.17 4.80 -5.61
C ARG A 58 1.29 3.66 -6.62
N ASP A 59 0.79 2.49 -6.23
CA ASP A 59 0.82 1.30 -7.07
C ASP A 59 -0.17 0.22 -6.56
N ALA A 60 -0.33 -0.83 -7.36
CA ALA A 60 -1.10 -2.01 -7.04
C ALA A 60 -0.48 -3.27 -7.68
N TRP A 61 -0.67 -4.42 -7.04
CA TRP A 61 0.03 -5.65 -7.40
C TRP A 61 -0.87 -6.89 -7.30
N HIS A 62 -0.66 -7.86 -8.20
CA HIS A 62 -1.22 -9.22 -8.10
C HIS A 62 -0.29 -10.20 -7.40
N GLY A 63 -0.80 -10.84 -6.36
CA GLY A 63 -0.09 -11.87 -5.64
C GLY A 63 -0.92 -13.12 -5.43
N THR A 64 -0.46 -13.91 -4.47
CA THR A 64 -1.09 -15.13 -4.02
C THR A 64 -1.34 -15.02 -2.52
N GLY A 65 -2.55 -15.32 -2.08
CA GLY A 65 -2.92 -15.33 -0.66
C GLY A 65 -2.37 -16.56 0.08
N PRO A 66 -2.72 -16.72 1.37
CA PRO A 66 -2.26 -17.83 2.21
C PRO A 66 -2.50 -19.21 1.60
N ASP A 67 -3.64 -19.41 0.94
CA ASP A 67 -4.11 -20.72 0.47
C ASP A 67 -3.84 -20.96 -1.02
N GLY A 68 -3.01 -20.12 -1.65
CA GLY A 68 -2.69 -20.23 -3.07
C GLY A 68 -3.68 -19.50 -3.99
N GLU A 69 -4.68 -18.82 -3.44
CA GLU A 69 -5.71 -18.11 -4.18
C GLU A 69 -5.22 -16.77 -4.75
N PRO A 70 -5.80 -16.29 -5.85
CA PRO A 70 -5.46 -14.97 -6.39
C PRO A 70 -5.72 -13.89 -5.34
N TRP A 71 -4.82 -12.92 -5.26
CA TRP A 71 -4.90 -11.83 -4.30
C TRP A 71 -4.44 -10.53 -4.96
N THR A 72 -5.05 -9.40 -4.59
CA THR A 72 -4.65 -8.09 -5.09
C THR A 72 -4.41 -7.16 -3.92
N MET A 73 -3.33 -6.39 -3.97
CA MET A 73 -3.08 -5.31 -3.03
C MET A 73 -2.87 -3.98 -3.73
N ALA A 74 -3.09 -2.90 -3.01
CA ALA A 74 -2.75 -1.55 -3.41
C ALA A 74 -2.24 -0.76 -2.22
N TRP A 75 -1.42 0.24 -2.50
CA TRP A 75 -0.86 1.10 -1.46
C TRP A 75 -0.64 2.51 -1.99
N GLY A 76 -0.52 3.44 -1.06
CA GLY A 76 -0.35 4.83 -1.43
C GLY A 76 -0.27 5.77 -0.24
N ARG A 77 -0.64 7.02 -0.50
CA ARG A 77 -0.59 8.11 0.48
C ARG A 77 -1.99 8.63 0.76
N LEU A 78 -2.22 9.02 2.00
CA LEU A 78 -3.39 9.80 2.35
C LEU A 78 -3.24 11.22 1.76
N PRO A 79 -4.31 11.81 1.22
CA PRO A 79 -4.33 13.24 0.96
C PRO A 79 -4.05 14.04 2.23
N ALA A 80 -3.50 15.24 2.08
CA ALA A 80 -3.23 16.10 3.22
C ALA A 80 -4.52 16.37 4.04
N GLY A 81 -4.48 16.05 5.33
CA GLY A 81 -5.61 16.24 6.26
C GLY A 81 -6.67 15.13 6.22
N ALA A 82 -6.53 14.12 5.35
CA ALA A 82 -7.40 12.95 5.37
C ALA A 82 -6.93 11.96 6.46
N GLY A 83 -7.87 11.41 7.23
CA GLY A 83 -7.57 10.34 8.19
C GLY A 83 -7.61 8.94 7.59
N THR A 84 -8.22 8.77 6.41
CA THR A 84 -8.33 7.52 5.67
C THR A 84 -8.68 7.78 4.20
N VAL A 85 -8.72 6.73 3.38
CA VAL A 85 -9.32 6.71 2.04
C VAL A 85 -10.29 5.54 1.95
N ASP A 86 -11.29 5.63 1.09
CA ASP A 86 -12.06 4.46 0.68
C ASP A 86 -11.38 3.76 -0.49
N VAL A 87 -11.37 2.42 -0.52
CA VAL A 87 -10.76 1.64 -1.60
C VAL A 87 -11.74 0.64 -2.20
N GLU A 88 -11.79 0.59 -3.54
CA GLU A 88 -12.57 -0.38 -4.31
C GLU A 88 -11.69 -1.09 -5.34
N PHE A 89 -11.63 -2.41 -5.21
CA PHE A 89 -11.05 -3.32 -6.19
C PHE A 89 -12.13 -3.75 -7.19
N THR A 90 -11.89 -3.56 -8.49
CA THR A 90 -12.85 -3.90 -9.55
C THR A 90 -12.28 -4.99 -10.47
N GLY A 91 -13.04 -6.07 -10.59
CA GLY A 91 -12.73 -7.26 -11.37
C GLY A 91 -13.55 -7.30 -12.65
N ARG A 92 -13.37 -8.34 -13.47
CA ARG A 92 -14.16 -8.50 -14.70
C ARG A 92 -15.65 -8.70 -14.36
N GLY A 93 -16.53 -8.24 -15.26
CA GLY A 93 -17.97 -8.30 -15.05
C GLY A 93 -18.44 -7.31 -13.99
N ARG A 94 -19.38 -7.74 -13.13
CA ARG A 94 -19.93 -6.94 -12.02
C ARG A 94 -19.24 -7.25 -10.68
N THR A 95 -18.01 -7.74 -10.72
CA THR A 95 -17.26 -8.10 -9.50
C THR A 95 -16.55 -6.87 -8.96
N SER A 96 -16.89 -6.45 -7.74
CA SER A 96 -16.14 -5.45 -7.00
C SER A 96 -16.00 -5.86 -5.54
N HIS A 97 -14.97 -5.35 -4.89
CA HIS A 97 -14.72 -5.55 -3.47
C HIS A 97 -14.29 -4.22 -2.86
N ARG A 98 -15.04 -3.76 -1.86
CA ARG A 98 -14.68 -2.59 -1.07
C ARG A 98 -14.06 -3.06 0.23
N THR A 99 -12.99 -2.40 0.64
CA THR A 99 -12.30 -2.69 1.88
C THR A 99 -11.88 -1.39 2.53
N GLU A 100 -11.85 -1.38 3.86
CA GLU A 100 -11.25 -0.30 4.62
C GLU A 100 -9.74 -0.50 4.62
N PRO A 101 -8.95 0.49 4.16
CA PRO A 101 -7.51 0.37 4.14
C PRO A 101 -6.93 0.45 5.55
N SER A 102 -5.80 -0.20 5.75
CA SER A 102 -4.98 0.00 6.94
C SER A 102 -4.11 1.24 6.76
N VAL A 103 -4.16 2.15 7.74
CA VAL A 103 -3.40 3.42 7.73
C VAL A 103 -2.10 3.26 8.52
N LEU A 104 -0.98 3.64 7.90
CA LEU A 104 0.38 3.46 8.42
C LEU A 104 1.06 4.79 8.63
N ALA A 105 1.63 4.97 9.82
CA ALA A 105 2.31 6.20 10.22
C ALA A 105 1.49 7.46 9.93
N GLU A 106 0.15 7.35 10.01
CA GLU A 106 -0.83 8.42 9.77
C GLU A 106 -0.80 9.09 8.38
N VAL A 107 0.01 8.58 7.44
CA VAL A 107 0.24 9.23 6.14
C VAL A 107 0.22 8.28 4.95
N PHE A 108 0.41 6.99 5.19
CA PHE A 108 0.34 5.96 4.16
C PHE A 108 -0.88 5.08 4.38
N TRP A 109 -1.29 4.38 3.34
CA TRP A 109 -2.31 3.37 3.46
C TRP A 109 -1.95 2.15 2.60
N PHE A 110 -2.48 1.00 2.98
CA PHE A 110 -2.52 -0.17 2.12
C PHE A 110 -3.89 -0.84 2.22
N ALA A 111 -4.29 -1.53 1.17
CA ALA A 111 -5.49 -2.33 1.12
C ALA A 111 -5.22 -3.63 0.38
N GLU A 112 -5.92 -4.68 0.78
CA GLU A 112 -5.85 -5.98 0.13
C GLU A 112 -7.25 -6.59 -0.06
N ALA A 113 -7.38 -7.44 -1.07
CA ALA A 113 -8.61 -8.15 -1.37
C ALA A 113 -8.33 -9.55 -1.96
N PRO A 114 -9.10 -10.58 -1.55
CA PRO A 114 -9.06 -11.88 -2.21
C PRO A 114 -9.65 -11.77 -3.62
N GLY A 115 -8.91 -12.25 -4.61
CA GLY A 115 -9.26 -12.23 -6.02
C GLY A 115 -8.27 -11.46 -6.89
N ARG A 116 -8.43 -11.63 -8.20
CA ARG A 116 -7.65 -10.90 -9.21
C ARG A 116 -8.46 -9.74 -9.77
N PHE A 117 -8.14 -8.53 -9.32
CA PHE A 117 -8.82 -7.31 -9.74
C PHE A 117 -7.96 -6.55 -10.74
N HIS A 118 -8.54 -6.00 -11.80
CA HIS A 118 -7.77 -5.34 -12.86
C HIS A 118 -7.76 -3.81 -12.73
N ARG A 119 -8.45 -3.29 -11.71
CA ARG A 119 -8.54 -1.87 -11.41
C ARG A 119 -8.67 -1.69 -9.91
N VAL A 120 -7.98 -0.70 -9.38
CA VAL A 120 -8.14 -0.20 -8.01
C VAL A 120 -8.53 1.26 -8.09
N SER A 121 -9.54 1.66 -7.34
CA SER A 121 -9.91 3.06 -7.16
C SER A 121 -9.79 3.42 -5.68
N ALA A 122 -9.27 4.61 -5.39
CA ALA A 122 -9.25 5.20 -4.06
C ALA A 122 -9.93 6.56 -4.09
N TRP A 123 -10.62 6.94 -3.02
CA TRP A 123 -11.17 8.28 -2.88
C TRP A 123 -11.19 8.78 -1.44
N SER A 124 -11.17 10.10 -1.28
CA SER A 124 -11.34 10.81 -0.02
C SER A 124 -12.04 12.14 -0.30
N GLY A 125 -13.30 12.25 0.11
CA GLY A 125 -14.17 13.34 -0.33
C GLY A 125 -14.31 13.34 -1.85
N GLU A 126 -13.99 14.47 -2.49
CA GLU A 126 -14.04 14.65 -3.95
C GLU A 126 -12.77 14.15 -4.67
N LEU A 127 -11.68 13.89 -3.93
CA LEU A 127 -10.43 13.40 -4.52
C LEU A 127 -10.61 11.94 -4.93
N ARG A 128 -10.21 11.60 -6.15
CA ARG A 128 -10.30 10.25 -6.68
C ARG A 128 -9.06 9.89 -7.49
N ASP A 129 -8.60 8.67 -7.32
CA ASP A 129 -7.46 8.11 -8.04
C ASP A 129 -7.76 6.67 -8.48
N VAL A 130 -7.10 6.22 -9.55
CA VAL A 130 -7.36 4.93 -10.20
C VAL A 130 -6.07 4.37 -10.81
N VAL A 131 -5.75 3.12 -10.49
CA VAL A 131 -4.65 2.38 -11.12
C VAL A 131 -5.09 1.01 -11.62
N ARG A 132 -4.25 0.38 -12.44
CA ARG A 132 -4.37 -1.03 -12.82
C ARG A 132 -3.23 -1.79 -12.15
N PRO A 133 -3.49 -2.88 -11.42
CA PRO A 133 -2.41 -3.67 -10.85
C PRO A 133 -1.49 -4.25 -11.93
N GLY A 134 -0.19 -4.27 -11.63
CA GLY A 134 0.86 -4.91 -12.44
C GLY A 134 0.78 -6.43 -12.45
#